data_AF-A0A1C6QKA9-F1
#
_entry.id   AF-A0A1C6QKA9-F1
#
_cell.length_a   1.000
_cell.length_b   1.000
_cell.length_c   1.000
_cell.angle_alpha   90.00
_cell.angle_beta   90.00
_cell.angle_gamma   90.00
#
_symmetry.space_group_name_H-M   'P 1'
#
loop_
_entity.id
_entity.type
_entity.pdbx_description
1 polymer ?
#
loop_
_entity_poly.entity_id
_entity_poly.type
_entity_poly.pdbx_seq_one_letter_code
_entity_poly.pdbx_strand_id
1 'polypeptide(L)'
;MDVSPRSPVHAHRRTRLASACLVVACSCGLWSVAARAAPHEPSNQPPPPCHPNPHARADGEAVLQRGDVRHLPGPLKERLEVLAERPHSTLPTQAYAEADQPSQLFQYYLVDSTGFEPNPFTKRFPGVNDQVMLTATGFDCGLSTVGAVRLVLEPKPELPTDPNDVRAFIDIFTDLSGLFVINNESGWYEGWMIHDLRVAPVAPAASGRPVFGTITPEDAAALQAMGSGHNLPGQFFTMDGRDAHFPGADDQFPSRQTNVVPIQLSMGAYNCLQQSDCHSYWEFNYTTNWIHPLYELPFTGGIPGTFEAGQIGALSSLIPGSGPAGVKNGPVTHGDNPNTIGALAGSGPRDPDKFDGDVDAQREYRMRFIPSGLAHEIYLDVYERVRSFEPGVPFPQRLFDAYAIEVKRVDANGDGVISAVEGDVDTPSDGFADNTRLFLPATSFNRFAVTREINDGMLAPRFAPSQRAWVLSGSLKSVQPAVPASEGRDGDDR
;
A
#
# COMPACT_ATOMS: atom_id res chain seq x y z
N MET A 1 -21.40 -15.64 -56.73
CA MET A 1 -20.38 -15.74 -57.79
C MET A 1 -19.04 -15.91 -57.09
N ASP A 2 -18.78 -17.03 -56.40
CA ASP A 2 -18.66 -18.42 -56.89
C ASP A 2 -17.22 -18.70 -57.34
N VAL A 3 -16.57 -19.83 -56.99
CA VAL A 3 -16.93 -20.90 -56.03
C VAL A 3 -15.63 -21.63 -55.65
N SER A 4 -15.50 -22.12 -54.42
CA SER A 4 -14.38 -23.02 -54.01
C SER A 4 -14.64 -24.44 -54.54
N PRO A 5 -13.61 -25.29 -54.75
CA PRO A 5 -13.63 -26.51 -53.92
C PRO A 5 -12.28 -27.14 -53.52
N ARG A 6 -12.18 -27.42 -52.21
CA ARG A 6 -11.97 -28.74 -51.55
C ARG A 6 -10.80 -29.68 -51.92
N SER A 7 -10.15 -30.16 -50.85
CA SER A 7 -9.31 -31.37 -50.73
C SER A 7 -10.03 -32.70 -51.01
N PRO A 8 -9.29 -33.81 -51.23
CA PRO A 8 -9.40 -34.99 -50.34
C PRO A 8 -8.08 -35.82 -50.16
N VAL A 9 -7.94 -36.90 -49.37
CA VAL A 9 -8.33 -37.26 -47.97
C VAL A 9 -7.60 -38.59 -47.57
N HIS A 10 -7.11 -38.73 -46.33
CA HIS A 10 -6.68 -39.96 -45.59
C HIS A 10 -5.61 -40.96 -46.14
N ALA A 11 -4.75 -41.47 -45.23
CA ALA A 11 -4.73 -42.91 -44.88
C ALA A 11 -3.95 -43.20 -43.56
N HIS A 12 -4.59 -43.86 -42.60
CA HIS A 12 -3.92 -44.53 -41.46
C HIS A 12 -3.44 -45.93 -41.87
N ARG A 13 -2.34 -46.42 -41.27
CA ARG A 13 -2.26 -47.85 -40.88
C ARG A 13 -1.36 -48.11 -39.67
N ARG A 14 -1.88 -48.93 -38.75
CA ARG A 14 -1.19 -49.51 -37.58
C ARG A 14 -0.73 -50.94 -37.91
N THR A 15 0.42 -51.36 -37.38
CA THR A 15 0.76 -52.74 -36.96
C THR A 15 2.05 -52.65 -36.12
N ARG A 16 2.14 -52.97 -34.82
CA ARG A 16 1.82 -54.17 -34.00
C ARG A 16 2.95 -55.22 -33.95
N LEU A 17 3.31 -55.58 -32.69
CA LEU A 17 3.95 -56.83 -32.22
C LEU A 17 5.44 -57.04 -32.57
N ALA A 18 6.26 -57.76 -31.80
CA ALA A 18 6.24 -58.16 -30.37
C ALA A 18 7.59 -58.81 -29.96
N SER A 19 7.77 -59.02 -28.64
CA SER A 19 8.59 -60.08 -28.02
C SER A 19 10.14 -60.05 -28.13
N ALA A 20 10.73 -59.55 -27.04
CA ALA A 20 11.78 -60.18 -26.21
C ALA A 20 12.64 -61.34 -26.75
N CYS A 21 13.96 -61.22 -26.53
CA CYS A 21 14.79 -62.34 -26.06
C CYS A 21 15.94 -61.84 -25.17
N LEU A 22 16.34 -62.68 -24.22
CA LEU A 22 17.33 -62.40 -23.17
C LEU A 22 18.77 -62.57 -23.68
N VAL A 23 19.69 -61.66 -23.34
CA VAL A 23 21.12 -61.99 -23.19
C VAL A 23 21.65 -61.29 -21.95
N VAL A 24 22.12 -62.09 -20.98
CA VAL A 24 22.85 -61.62 -19.80
C VAL A 24 24.33 -61.46 -20.18
N ALA A 25 24.91 -60.29 -19.91
CA ALA A 25 26.35 -60.09 -19.91
C ALA A 25 26.74 -59.24 -18.70
N CYS A 26 27.51 -59.81 -17.79
CA CYS A 26 28.05 -59.10 -16.64
C CYS A 26 29.12 -58.10 -17.08
N SER A 27 28.99 -56.84 -16.69
CA SER A 27 30.08 -55.88 -16.69
C SER A 27 30.01 -55.01 -15.43
N CYS A 28 30.97 -55.22 -14.53
CA CYS A 28 31.16 -54.35 -13.37
C CYS A 28 31.67 -52.98 -13.84
N GLY A 29 30.75 -52.05 -14.06
CA GLY A 29 31.05 -50.63 -14.28
C GLY A 29 30.80 -49.85 -12.99
N LEU A 30 31.80 -49.08 -12.54
CA LEU A 30 31.68 -48.25 -11.34
C LEU A 30 30.53 -47.25 -11.50
N TRP A 31 29.53 -47.35 -10.63
CA TRP A 31 28.56 -46.27 -10.45
C TRP A 31 29.25 -45.14 -9.70
N SER A 32 29.85 -44.22 -10.45
CA SER A 32 30.11 -42.87 -9.94
C SER A 32 28.78 -42.28 -9.52
N VAL A 33 28.51 -42.28 -8.20
CA VAL A 33 27.43 -41.49 -7.62
C VAL A 33 27.84 -40.03 -7.83
N ALA A 34 27.46 -39.49 -8.99
CA ALA A 34 27.43 -38.07 -9.20
C ALA A 34 26.46 -37.52 -8.15
N ALA A 35 27.01 -36.94 -7.09
CA ALA A 35 26.24 -36.15 -6.16
C ALA A 35 25.57 -35.05 -7.00
N ARG A 36 24.28 -35.25 -7.30
CA ARG A 36 23.40 -34.12 -7.61
C ARG A 36 23.51 -33.23 -6.40
N ALA A 37 24.22 -32.11 -6.56
CA ALA A 37 24.06 -31.01 -5.63
C ALA A 37 22.55 -30.81 -5.50
N ALA A 38 22.03 -30.88 -4.27
CA ALA A 38 20.71 -30.37 -4.03
C ALA A 38 20.67 -28.94 -4.60
N PRO A 39 19.55 -28.48 -5.17
CA PRO A 39 19.41 -27.05 -5.39
C PRO A 39 19.76 -26.38 -4.05
N HIS A 40 20.75 -25.50 -4.07
CA HIS A 40 21.06 -24.69 -2.90
C HIS A 40 19.75 -23.97 -2.56
N GLU A 41 19.13 -24.32 -1.43
CA GLU A 41 18.16 -23.40 -0.86
C GLU A 41 18.89 -22.08 -0.68
N PRO A 42 18.28 -20.94 -1.10
CA PRO A 42 18.90 -19.65 -0.93
C PRO A 42 19.23 -19.50 0.55
N SER A 43 20.53 -19.45 0.87
CA SER A 43 20.91 -19.23 2.25
C SER A 43 20.39 -17.84 2.65
N ASN A 44 19.77 -17.75 3.83
CA ASN A 44 19.46 -16.46 4.43
C ASN A 44 20.74 -15.68 4.81
N GLN A 45 21.91 -16.32 4.66
CA GLN A 45 23.22 -15.69 4.78
C GLN A 45 23.73 -15.17 3.44
N PRO A 46 24.36 -13.99 3.40
CA PRO A 46 24.99 -13.49 2.19
C PRO A 46 26.26 -14.26 1.81
N PRO A 47 26.58 -14.31 0.50
CA PRO A 47 27.79 -14.95 0.02
C PRO A 47 29.04 -14.09 0.30
N PRO A 48 30.24 -14.69 0.41
CA PRO A 48 31.50 -13.97 0.38
C PRO A 48 31.60 -13.06 -0.86
N PRO A 49 32.17 -11.84 -0.77
CA PRO A 49 32.95 -11.32 0.36
C PRO A 49 32.15 -10.75 1.53
N CYS A 50 30.81 -10.73 1.47
CA CYS A 50 29.99 -10.19 2.54
C CYS A 50 30.00 -11.09 3.78
N HIS A 51 29.63 -10.52 4.93
CA HIS A 51 29.74 -11.16 6.24
C HIS A 51 28.39 -11.76 6.66
N PRO A 52 28.31 -13.06 6.97
CA PRO A 52 27.09 -13.67 7.49
C PRO A 52 26.83 -13.25 8.94
N ASN A 53 25.57 -13.38 9.39
CA ASN A 53 25.24 -13.31 10.80
C ASN A 53 25.84 -14.54 11.51
N PRO A 54 26.77 -14.36 12.48
CA PRO A 54 27.37 -15.48 13.22
C PRO A 54 26.40 -16.17 14.19
N HIS A 55 25.25 -15.55 14.47
CA HIS A 55 24.23 -16.02 15.41
C HIS A 55 22.94 -16.50 14.73
N ALA A 56 22.83 -16.40 13.41
CA ALA A 56 21.64 -16.66 12.58
C ALA A 56 20.65 -17.70 13.14
N ARG A 57 21.12 -18.94 13.34
CA ARG A 57 20.28 -20.04 13.85
C ARG A 57 19.72 -19.77 15.26
N ALA A 58 20.51 -19.20 16.16
CA ALA A 58 20.08 -18.88 17.51
C ALA A 58 19.06 -17.73 17.50
N ASP A 59 19.24 -16.76 16.60
CA ASP A 59 18.33 -15.62 16.42
C ASP A 59 16.98 -16.08 15.83
N GLY A 60 17.00 -16.93 14.81
CA GLY A 60 15.81 -17.59 14.26
C GLY A 60 15.08 -18.45 15.31
N GLU A 61 15.80 -19.33 16.02
CA GLU A 61 15.23 -20.13 17.11
C GLU A 61 14.63 -19.26 18.24
N ALA A 62 15.26 -18.12 18.58
CA ALA A 62 14.75 -17.19 19.58
C ALA A 62 13.46 -16.49 19.12
N VAL A 63 13.42 -16.00 17.88
CA VAL A 63 12.24 -15.33 17.31
C VAL A 63 11.06 -16.30 17.17
N LEU A 64 11.29 -17.54 16.71
CA LEU A 64 10.22 -18.55 16.59
C LEU A 64 9.61 -18.98 17.94
N GLN A 65 10.35 -18.83 19.05
CA GLN A 65 9.91 -19.23 20.39
C GLN A 65 9.16 -18.14 21.16
N ARG A 66 9.29 -16.86 20.76
CA ARG A 66 8.57 -15.73 21.37
C ARG A 66 7.06 -15.92 21.36
N GLY A 67 6.38 -15.45 22.40
CA GLY A 67 4.92 -15.56 22.55
C GLY A 67 4.14 -14.82 21.46
N ASP A 68 4.66 -13.68 20.98
CA ASP A 68 4.07 -12.91 19.87
C ASP A 68 4.21 -13.60 18.51
N VAL A 69 5.17 -14.52 18.36
CA VAL A 69 5.46 -15.22 17.09
C VAL A 69 4.94 -16.65 17.06
N ARG A 70 5.00 -17.40 18.17
CA ARG A 70 4.76 -18.85 18.19
C ARG A 70 3.36 -19.29 17.75
N HIS A 71 2.37 -18.41 17.75
CA HIS A 71 1.00 -18.70 17.30
C HIS A 71 0.67 -18.20 15.88
N LEU A 72 1.56 -17.44 15.25
CA LEU A 72 1.34 -16.85 13.93
C LEU A 72 1.26 -17.91 12.79
N PRO A 73 0.68 -17.56 11.62
CA PRO A 73 0.67 -18.43 10.44
C PRO A 73 2.08 -18.82 9.95
N GLY A 74 2.23 -20.03 9.42
CA GLY A 74 3.52 -20.58 8.93
C GLY A 74 4.31 -19.62 8.04
N PRO A 75 3.76 -19.12 6.91
CA PRO A 75 4.47 -18.22 6.01
C PRO A 75 4.93 -16.90 6.65
N LEU A 76 4.26 -16.44 7.71
CA LEU A 76 4.68 -15.26 8.46
C LEU A 76 5.82 -15.59 9.43
N LYS A 77 5.73 -16.71 10.14
CA LYS A 77 6.85 -17.23 10.98
C LYS A 77 8.11 -17.44 10.18
N GLU A 78 8.00 -18.14 9.04
CA GLU A 78 9.10 -18.40 8.11
C GLU A 78 9.73 -17.07 7.64
N ARG A 79 8.93 -16.04 7.35
CA ARG A 79 9.47 -14.71 7.00
C ARG A 79 10.17 -14.03 8.19
N LEU A 80 9.63 -14.10 9.41
CA LEU A 80 10.27 -13.52 10.60
C LEU A 80 11.56 -14.25 10.97
N GLU A 81 11.62 -15.58 10.80
CA GLU A 81 12.85 -16.38 10.92
C GLU A 81 13.89 -15.95 9.87
N VAL A 82 13.51 -15.82 8.60
CA VAL A 82 14.40 -15.29 7.54
C VAL A 82 14.98 -13.93 7.89
N LEU A 83 14.18 -13.02 8.48
CA LEU A 83 14.64 -11.70 8.91
C LEU A 83 15.62 -11.79 10.09
N ALA A 84 15.36 -12.68 11.06
CA ALA A 84 16.23 -12.90 12.22
C ALA A 84 17.55 -13.61 11.85
N GLU A 85 17.52 -14.56 10.92
CA GLU A 85 18.72 -15.26 10.48
C GLU A 85 19.71 -14.32 9.75
N ARG A 86 19.21 -13.33 9.03
CA ARG A 86 20.03 -12.37 8.26
C ARG A 86 20.90 -11.48 9.15
N PRO A 87 21.93 -10.82 8.59
CA PRO A 87 22.55 -9.67 9.23
C PRO A 87 21.48 -8.61 9.56
N HIS A 88 21.42 -8.22 10.83
CA HIS A 88 20.45 -7.29 11.39
C HIS A 88 21.08 -6.51 12.56
N SER A 89 20.61 -5.28 12.78
CA SER A 89 20.96 -4.44 13.92
C SER A 89 20.12 -4.79 15.14
N THR A 90 18.86 -5.19 14.91
CA THR A 90 17.91 -5.68 15.92
C THR A 90 17.10 -6.86 15.38
N LEU A 91 16.61 -7.75 16.26
CA LEU A 91 15.62 -8.75 15.87
C LEU A 91 14.31 -8.08 15.43
N PRO A 92 13.48 -8.72 14.58
CA PRO A 92 12.13 -8.24 14.26
C PRO A 92 11.34 -7.85 15.49
N THR A 93 10.59 -6.75 15.39
CA THR A 93 9.94 -6.06 16.51
C THR A 93 9.11 -7.00 17.36
N GLN A 94 9.16 -6.87 18.69
CA GLN A 94 8.21 -7.56 19.55
C GLN A 94 6.92 -6.75 19.65
N ALA A 95 5.80 -7.39 19.33
CA ALA A 95 4.51 -6.83 19.65
C ALA A 95 4.24 -7.04 21.14
N TYR A 96 3.95 -5.94 21.83
CA TYR A 96 3.45 -5.92 23.20
C TYR A 96 1.94 -5.65 23.16
N ALA A 97 1.20 -6.05 24.19
CA ALA A 97 -0.22 -5.68 24.29
C ALA A 97 -0.34 -4.35 25.06
N GLU A 98 -1.20 -3.45 24.58
CA GLU A 98 -1.62 -2.28 25.35
C GLU A 98 -2.83 -2.63 26.26
N ALA A 99 -3.42 -3.81 26.06
CA ALA A 99 -4.53 -4.36 26.84
C ALA A 99 -4.12 -5.53 27.77
N ASP A 100 -4.99 -5.86 28.74
CA ASP A 100 -4.83 -7.03 29.63
C ASP A 100 -4.88 -8.39 28.90
N GLN A 101 -5.36 -8.41 27.65
CA GLN A 101 -5.41 -9.60 26.80
C GLN A 101 -4.48 -9.42 25.61
N PRO A 102 -3.83 -10.49 25.10
CA PRO A 102 -2.97 -10.38 23.93
C PRO A 102 -3.71 -9.83 22.71
N SER A 103 -3.01 -8.96 22.00
CA SER A 103 -3.28 -8.50 20.64
C SER A 103 -3.59 -9.66 19.69
N GLN A 104 -4.48 -9.44 18.72
CA GLN A 104 -4.95 -10.49 17.80
C GLN A 104 -4.54 -10.20 16.36
N LEU A 105 -3.61 -10.98 15.78
CA LEU A 105 -3.27 -10.88 14.36
C LEU A 105 -4.47 -11.35 13.53
N PHE A 106 -5.09 -10.41 12.80
CA PHE A 106 -6.16 -10.67 11.84
C PHE A 106 -5.69 -10.56 10.38
N GLN A 107 -4.54 -9.91 10.15
CA GLN A 107 -4.06 -9.56 8.81
C GLN A 107 -2.53 -9.38 8.78
N TYR A 108 -1.90 -9.79 7.67
CA TYR A 108 -0.49 -9.50 7.42
C TYR A 108 -0.19 -9.37 5.92
N TYR A 109 0.98 -8.81 5.62
CA TYR A 109 1.57 -8.78 4.29
C TYR A 109 2.97 -9.40 4.36
N LEU A 110 3.33 -10.17 3.34
CA LEU A 110 4.73 -10.51 3.05
C LEU A 110 5.14 -9.65 1.87
N VAL A 111 6.20 -8.87 2.04
CA VAL A 111 6.66 -7.91 1.03
C VAL A 111 8.03 -8.32 0.48
N ASP A 112 8.26 -8.12 -0.81
CA ASP A 112 9.56 -8.31 -1.45
C ASP A 112 9.71 -7.40 -2.67
N SER A 113 10.91 -7.39 -3.26
CA SER A 113 11.26 -6.51 -4.39
C SER A 113 10.75 -7.03 -5.75
N THR A 114 9.69 -7.85 -5.75
CA THR A 114 9.04 -8.39 -6.96
C THR A 114 7.56 -7.98 -7.04
N GLY A 115 6.89 -8.33 -8.14
CA GLY A 115 5.46 -8.02 -8.33
C GLY A 115 5.16 -6.61 -8.86
N PHE A 116 6.15 -5.88 -9.37
CA PHE A 116 5.98 -4.54 -9.97
C PHE A 116 7.05 -4.26 -11.03
N GLU A 117 6.84 -3.20 -11.83
CA GLU A 117 7.76 -2.72 -12.86
C GLU A 117 9.19 -2.58 -12.29
N PRO A 118 10.16 -3.36 -12.79
CA PRO A 118 11.52 -3.24 -12.33
C PRO A 118 12.06 -1.83 -12.57
N ASN A 119 12.75 -1.25 -11.60
CA ASN A 119 13.19 0.14 -11.64
C ASN A 119 14.64 0.29 -11.14
N PRO A 120 15.26 1.49 -11.22
CA PRO A 120 16.67 1.67 -10.89
C PRO A 120 17.08 1.34 -9.44
N PHE A 121 16.12 1.13 -8.52
CA PHE A 121 16.38 0.67 -7.14
C PHE A 121 16.40 -0.86 -7.02
N THR A 122 15.70 -1.57 -7.90
CA THR A 122 15.49 -3.03 -7.85
C THR A 122 16.15 -3.82 -8.98
N LYS A 123 16.61 -3.16 -10.06
CA LYS A 123 17.20 -3.84 -11.23
C LYS A 123 18.34 -3.05 -11.88
N ARG A 124 19.31 -3.79 -12.43
CA ARG A 124 20.33 -3.27 -13.35
C ARG A 124 19.79 -3.15 -14.78
N PHE A 125 19.96 -1.98 -15.37
CA PHE A 125 19.64 -1.62 -16.74
C PHE A 125 20.94 -1.31 -17.48
N PRO A 126 21.25 -2.04 -18.57
CA PRO A 126 22.45 -1.82 -19.36
C PRO A 126 22.62 -0.37 -19.80
N GLY A 127 23.78 0.22 -19.50
CA GLY A 127 24.13 1.60 -19.84
C GLY A 127 23.54 2.68 -18.91
N VAL A 128 22.75 2.30 -17.88
CA VAL A 128 22.11 3.25 -16.94
C VAL A 128 22.73 3.16 -15.55
N ASN A 129 22.80 1.95 -14.98
CA ASN A 129 23.21 1.72 -13.59
C ASN A 129 24.06 0.44 -13.44
N ASP A 130 24.91 0.15 -14.45
CA ASP A 130 25.70 -1.10 -14.56
C ASP A 130 26.59 -1.40 -13.34
N GLN A 131 27.21 -0.38 -12.75
CA GLN A 131 28.26 -0.53 -11.73
C GLN A 131 27.91 0.03 -10.35
N VAL A 132 26.76 0.69 -10.19
CA VAL A 132 26.36 1.31 -8.90
C VAL A 132 25.76 0.27 -7.94
N MET A 133 25.74 0.55 -6.64
CA MET A 133 24.99 -0.25 -5.67
C MET A 133 23.48 0.10 -5.77
N LEU A 134 22.61 -0.91 -5.81
CA LEU A 134 21.16 -0.70 -5.97
C LEU A 134 20.48 -0.63 -4.61
N THR A 135 19.74 0.44 -4.32
CA THR A 135 19.23 0.74 -2.97
C THR A 135 18.38 -0.35 -2.32
N ALA A 136 17.63 -1.11 -3.11
CA ALA A 136 16.72 -2.14 -2.62
C ALA A 136 17.08 -3.57 -3.04
N THR A 137 18.24 -3.79 -3.67
CA THR A 137 18.67 -5.14 -4.16
C THR A 137 20.18 -5.33 -4.21
N GLY A 138 20.97 -4.32 -3.82
CA GLY A 138 22.44 -4.35 -3.79
C GLY A 138 23.02 -4.63 -2.41
N PHE A 139 22.17 -4.75 -1.38
CA PHE A 139 22.58 -5.11 -0.01
C PHE A 139 23.28 -6.48 0.02
N ASP A 140 24.26 -6.62 0.92
CA ASP A 140 24.91 -7.87 1.28
C ASP A 140 25.18 -8.82 0.11
N CYS A 141 25.93 -8.28 -0.87
CA CYS A 141 26.40 -9.00 -2.05
C CYS A 141 25.25 -9.49 -2.96
N GLY A 142 24.09 -8.83 -2.92
CA GLY A 142 22.92 -9.11 -3.74
C GLY A 142 21.88 -10.02 -3.07
N LEU A 143 21.82 -10.02 -1.73
CA LEU A 143 20.78 -10.72 -0.99
C LEU A 143 19.41 -10.07 -1.29
N SER A 144 18.38 -10.88 -1.51
CA SER A 144 17.04 -10.40 -1.87
C SER A 144 16.40 -9.61 -0.73
N THR A 145 15.89 -8.42 -1.01
CA THR A 145 15.18 -7.62 0.01
C THR A 145 13.79 -8.19 0.27
N VAL A 146 13.48 -8.39 1.54
CA VAL A 146 12.24 -9.00 2.01
C VAL A 146 11.75 -8.32 3.28
N GLY A 147 10.47 -8.47 3.59
CA GLY A 147 9.91 -8.02 4.86
C GLY A 147 8.57 -8.65 5.22
N ALA A 148 8.08 -8.32 6.39
CA ALA A 148 6.74 -8.62 6.86
C ALA A 148 6.09 -7.34 7.40
N VAL A 149 4.76 -7.25 7.26
CA VAL A 149 3.95 -6.23 7.92
C VAL A 149 2.81 -6.95 8.63
N ARG A 150 2.69 -6.75 9.94
CA ARG A 150 1.73 -7.44 10.83
C ARG A 150 0.69 -6.44 11.32
N LEU A 151 -0.59 -6.75 11.19
CA LEU A 151 -1.70 -5.95 11.70
C LEU A 151 -2.39 -6.73 12.82
N VAL A 152 -2.23 -6.25 14.05
CA VAL A 152 -2.81 -6.86 15.26
C VAL A 152 -3.87 -5.92 15.82
N LEU A 153 -5.01 -6.47 16.23
CA LEU A 153 -6.04 -5.69 16.91
C LEU A 153 -5.77 -5.71 18.42
N GLU A 154 -5.75 -4.53 19.04
CA GLU A 154 -5.65 -4.37 20.49
C GLU A 154 -7.04 -4.49 21.13
N PRO A 155 -7.28 -5.47 22.03
CA PRO A 155 -8.55 -5.61 22.71
C PRO A 155 -8.67 -4.65 23.92
N LYS A 156 -8.43 -3.35 23.68
CA LYS A 156 -8.54 -2.30 24.72
C LYS A 156 -9.97 -2.29 25.29
N PRO A 157 -10.14 -2.06 26.61
CA PRO A 157 -11.47 -1.89 27.21
C PRO A 157 -12.27 -0.80 26.48
N GLU A 158 -13.58 -1.02 26.35
CA GLU A 158 -14.55 -0.09 25.73
C GLU A 158 -14.37 0.16 24.21
N LEU A 159 -13.27 -0.29 23.58
CA LEU A 159 -13.08 -0.20 22.12
C LEU A 159 -13.61 -1.45 21.37
N PRO A 160 -14.00 -1.31 20.09
CA PRO A 160 -14.43 -2.44 19.26
C PRO A 160 -13.33 -3.48 19.01
N THR A 161 -13.73 -4.74 18.95
CA THR A 161 -12.85 -5.90 18.65
C THR A 161 -13.08 -6.52 17.26
N ASP A 162 -13.87 -5.87 16.41
CA ASP A 162 -14.00 -6.19 14.99
C ASP A 162 -13.06 -5.28 14.18
N PRO A 163 -12.06 -5.81 13.44
CA PRO A 163 -11.17 -4.99 12.59
C PRO A 163 -11.87 -4.35 11.38
N ASN A 164 -13.18 -4.61 11.18
CA ASN A 164 -14.03 -3.88 10.25
C ASN A 164 -14.68 -2.62 10.86
N ASP A 165 -14.56 -2.40 12.17
CA ASP A 165 -14.94 -1.13 12.80
C ASP A 165 -13.77 -0.15 12.72
N VAL A 166 -14.04 1.07 12.24
CA VAL A 166 -13.03 2.14 12.09
C VAL A 166 -12.60 2.75 13.43
N ARG A 167 -13.33 2.45 14.51
CA ARG A 167 -12.99 2.78 15.90
C ARG A 167 -12.14 1.71 16.59
N ALA A 168 -11.88 0.55 15.95
CA ALA A 168 -10.95 -0.44 16.49
C ALA A 168 -9.52 0.12 16.55
N PHE A 169 -8.78 -0.25 17.60
CA PHE A 169 -7.37 0.11 17.76
C PHE A 169 -6.50 -1.01 17.20
N ILE A 170 -5.64 -0.70 16.23
CA ILE A 170 -4.88 -1.68 15.47
C ILE A 170 -3.42 -1.26 15.39
N ASP A 171 -2.52 -2.11 15.86
CA ASP A 171 -1.08 -1.88 15.79
C ASP A 171 -0.49 -2.53 14.55
N ILE A 172 0.39 -1.77 13.89
CA ILE A 172 1.05 -2.18 12.65
C ILE A 172 2.55 -2.24 12.87
N PHE A 173 3.11 -3.45 12.76
CA PHE A 173 4.55 -3.70 12.88
C PHE A 173 5.13 -4.01 11.49
N THR A 174 6.07 -3.19 11.04
CA THR A 174 6.79 -3.37 9.77
C THR A 174 8.23 -3.79 10.06
N ASP A 175 8.66 -4.92 9.51
CA ASP A 175 10.01 -5.46 9.67
C ASP A 175 10.58 -5.82 8.29
N LEU A 176 11.63 -5.11 7.86
CA LEU A 176 12.25 -5.20 6.54
C LEU A 176 13.74 -5.53 6.65
N SER A 177 14.31 -6.25 5.68
CA SER A 177 15.75 -6.51 5.55
C SER A 177 16.18 -6.37 4.10
N GLY A 178 17.20 -5.53 3.86
CA GLY A 178 17.84 -5.29 2.57
C GLY A 178 17.74 -3.86 2.02
N LEU A 179 17.26 -2.92 2.84
CA LEU A 179 17.10 -1.50 2.49
C LEU A 179 18.15 -0.67 3.22
N PHE A 180 19.16 -0.17 2.53
CA PHE A 180 20.27 0.55 3.16
C PHE A 180 20.04 2.06 3.29
N VAL A 181 20.71 2.66 4.28
CA VAL A 181 20.79 4.12 4.48
C VAL A 181 21.72 4.75 3.44
N ILE A 182 21.37 5.94 2.95
CA ILE A 182 22.19 6.74 2.02
C ILE A 182 22.58 8.05 2.70
N ASN A 183 23.80 8.55 2.42
CA ASN A 183 24.45 9.62 3.17
C ASN A 183 23.68 10.95 3.18
N ASN A 184 23.43 11.51 4.38
CA ASN A 184 22.99 12.88 4.70
C ASN A 184 21.69 13.41 4.08
N GLU A 185 21.18 12.81 3.01
CA GLU A 185 19.75 12.83 2.69
C GLU A 185 19.08 11.85 3.66
N SER A 186 18.21 12.33 4.56
CA SER A 186 17.34 11.43 5.31
C SER A 186 16.54 10.62 4.29
N GLY A 187 16.73 9.31 4.29
CA GLY A 187 16.21 8.42 3.26
C GLY A 187 14.78 8.03 3.60
N TRP A 188 13.80 8.66 2.95
CA TRP A 188 12.38 8.36 3.15
C TRP A 188 12.07 7.05 2.42
N TYR A 189 12.14 5.94 3.16
CA TYR A 189 11.29 4.79 2.87
C TYR A 189 9.95 5.05 3.51
N GLU A 190 8.88 4.89 2.75
CA GLU A 190 7.52 5.12 3.23
C GLU A 190 6.66 3.89 2.98
N GLY A 191 5.99 3.43 4.03
CA GLY A 191 5.05 2.32 3.94
C GLY A 191 3.69 2.82 3.47
N TRP A 192 3.03 2.07 2.60
CA TRP A 192 1.72 2.41 2.07
C TRP A 192 0.77 1.23 2.20
N MET A 193 -0.29 1.39 3.00
CA MET A 193 -1.46 0.53 2.90
C MET A 193 -2.30 0.99 1.71
N ILE A 194 -2.64 0.06 0.81
CA ILE A 194 -3.28 0.37 -0.46
C ILE A 194 -4.64 -0.31 -0.53
N HIS A 195 -5.67 0.50 -0.72
CA HIS A 195 -7.02 0.08 -1.08
C HIS A 195 -7.22 0.28 -2.58
N ASP A 196 -7.39 -0.81 -3.34
CA ASP A 196 -7.80 -0.73 -4.74
C ASP A 196 -9.32 -0.57 -4.83
N LEU A 197 -9.74 0.48 -5.54
CA LEU A 197 -11.14 0.85 -5.70
C LEU A 197 -11.97 -0.35 -6.21
N ARG A 198 -13.17 -0.51 -5.64
CA ARG A 198 -14.16 -1.50 -6.05
C ARG A 198 -15.41 -0.81 -6.56
N VAL A 199 -15.97 -1.37 -7.64
CA VAL A 199 -17.20 -0.86 -8.24
C VAL A 199 -18.29 -0.80 -7.18
N ALA A 200 -18.78 0.40 -6.92
CA ALA A 200 -19.69 0.69 -5.83
C ALA A 200 -21.05 -0.02 -5.98
N PRO A 201 -21.77 -0.25 -4.87
CA PRO A 201 -23.16 -0.68 -4.92
C PRO A 201 -24.04 0.35 -5.66
N VAL A 202 -25.08 -0.16 -6.33
CA VAL A 202 -26.00 0.67 -7.11
C VAL A 202 -27.16 1.16 -6.26
N ALA A 203 -27.41 2.47 -6.25
CA ALA A 203 -28.58 3.08 -5.60
C ALA A 203 -29.22 4.16 -6.48
N PRO A 204 -30.54 4.38 -6.39
CA PRO A 204 -31.17 5.56 -6.98
C PRO A 204 -30.59 6.86 -6.39
N ALA A 205 -30.43 7.88 -7.23
CA ALA A 205 -29.98 9.19 -6.79
C ALA A 205 -30.96 9.82 -5.78
N ALA A 206 -30.44 10.34 -4.66
CA ALA A 206 -31.18 11.14 -3.71
C ALA A 206 -31.01 12.63 -4.06
N SER A 207 -32.11 13.39 -4.16
CA SER A 207 -32.08 14.84 -4.44
C SER A 207 -31.27 15.25 -5.69
N GLY A 208 -31.15 14.35 -6.67
CA GLY A 208 -30.39 14.59 -7.91
C GLY A 208 -28.88 14.31 -7.82
N ARG A 209 -28.40 13.70 -6.73
CA ARG A 209 -27.01 13.23 -6.58
C ARG A 209 -26.96 11.75 -6.17
N PRO A 210 -25.88 11.01 -6.45
CA PRO A 210 -25.66 9.69 -5.88
C PRO A 210 -25.66 9.74 -4.34
N VAL A 211 -26.04 8.63 -3.71
CA VAL A 211 -25.86 8.47 -2.25
C VAL A 211 -24.39 8.17 -1.96
N PHE A 212 -23.87 8.64 -0.82
CA PHE A 212 -22.49 8.37 -0.38
C PHE A 212 -22.16 6.87 -0.48
N GLY A 213 -21.01 6.53 -1.05
CA GLY A 213 -20.57 5.14 -1.26
C GLY A 213 -21.33 4.38 -2.35
N THR A 214 -22.14 5.05 -3.19
CA THR A 214 -22.93 4.42 -4.26
C THR A 214 -22.72 5.06 -5.64
N ILE A 215 -23.14 4.33 -6.68
CA ILE A 215 -23.29 4.80 -8.06
C ILE A 215 -24.74 4.68 -8.53
N THR A 216 -25.16 5.47 -9.52
CA THR A 216 -26.53 5.37 -10.06
C THR A 216 -26.66 4.17 -11.03
N PRO A 217 -27.89 3.74 -11.35
CA PRO A 217 -28.11 2.73 -12.39
C PRO A 217 -27.56 3.12 -13.77
N GLU A 218 -27.48 4.42 -14.08
CA GLU A 218 -26.96 4.92 -15.35
C GLU A 218 -25.43 4.88 -15.39
N ASP A 219 -24.77 5.14 -14.26
CA ASP A 219 -23.33 4.92 -14.10
C ASP A 219 -22.99 3.45 -14.22
N ALA A 220 -23.67 2.58 -13.46
CA ALA A 220 -23.44 1.13 -13.49
C ALA A 220 -23.60 0.53 -14.89
N ALA A 221 -24.61 0.96 -15.66
CA ALA A 221 -24.78 0.57 -17.05
C ALA A 221 -23.68 1.11 -17.97
N ALA A 222 -23.14 2.30 -17.71
CA ALA A 222 -22.02 2.87 -18.45
C ALA A 222 -20.69 2.15 -18.13
N LEU A 223 -20.43 1.83 -16.87
CA LEU A 223 -19.26 1.06 -16.43
C LEU A 223 -19.29 -0.37 -16.98
N GLN A 224 -20.44 -1.04 -16.94
CA GLN A 224 -20.63 -2.36 -17.55
C GLN A 224 -20.42 -2.35 -19.08
N ALA A 225 -20.61 -1.20 -19.74
CA ALA A 225 -20.35 -1.04 -21.17
C ALA A 225 -18.89 -0.71 -21.52
N MET A 226 -18.01 -0.49 -20.53
CA MET A 226 -16.57 -0.26 -20.75
C MET A 226 -15.84 -1.58 -21.05
N GLY A 227 -14.86 -1.53 -21.97
CA GLY A 227 -13.90 -2.62 -22.19
C GLY A 227 -14.55 -3.95 -22.57
N SER A 228 -14.39 -4.95 -21.70
CA SER A 228 -15.03 -6.27 -21.80
C SER A 228 -16.19 -6.46 -20.81
N GLY A 229 -16.61 -5.39 -20.13
CA GLY A 229 -17.68 -5.40 -19.14
C GLY A 229 -17.28 -5.94 -17.77
N HIS A 230 -16.01 -5.81 -17.39
CA HIS A 230 -15.50 -6.26 -16.08
C HIS A 230 -16.09 -5.47 -14.90
N ASN A 231 -16.32 -4.16 -15.09
CA ASN A 231 -16.74 -3.26 -14.02
C ASN A 231 -18.20 -3.48 -13.60
N LEU A 232 -18.40 -4.48 -12.73
CA LEU A 232 -19.65 -4.84 -12.08
C LEU A 232 -19.54 -4.64 -10.56
N PRO A 233 -20.62 -4.24 -9.85
CA PRO A 233 -20.58 -3.98 -8.41
C PRO A 233 -19.89 -5.07 -7.59
N GLY A 234 -18.96 -4.65 -6.72
CA GLY A 234 -18.13 -5.51 -5.87
C GLY A 234 -16.83 -6.04 -6.53
N GLN A 235 -16.71 -6.00 -7.86
CA GLN A 235 -15.43 -6.27 -8.54
C GLN A 235 -14.43 -5.13 -8.30
N PHE A 236 -13.15 -5.37 -8.53
CA PHE A 236 -12.17 -4.28 -8.61
C PHE A 236 -12.51 -3.39 -9.81
N PHE A 237 -12.50 -2.07 -9.59
CA PHE A 237 -12.68 -1.11 -10.66
C PHE A 237 -11.44 -1.09 -11.56
N THR A 238 -11.67 -1.08 -12.87
CA THR A 238 -10.61 -0.93 -13.88
C THR A 238 -10.86 0.26 -14.79
N MET A 239 -9.82 1.07 -15.02
CA MET A 239 -9.92 2.28 -15.86
C MET A 239 -10.29 1.98 -17.32
N ASP A 240 -10.05 0.76 -17.81
CA ASP A 240 -10.35 0.34 -19.18
C ASP A 240 -11.51 -0.66 -19.32
N GLY A 241 -12.15 -1.05 -18.21
CA GLY A 241 -13.26 -2.02 -18.19
C GLY A 241 -12.87 -3.46 -18.56
N ARG A 242 -11.58 -3.79 -18.52
CA ARG A 242 -11.05 -5.15 -18.74
C ARG A 242 -10.79 -5.86 -17.41
N ASP A 243 -10.33 -7.10 -17.47
CA ASP A 243 -9.93 -7.82 -16.26
C ASP A 243 -8.86 -7.05 -15.46
N ALA A 244 -8.96 -7.12 -14.13
CA ALA A 244 -8.04 -6.47 -13.22
C ALA A 244 -6.59 -6.93 -13.45
N HIS A 245 -5.78 -6.01 -13.94
CA HIS A 245 -4.35 -6.10 -14.09
C HIS A 245 -3.73 -5.25 -12.98
N PHE A 246 -3.29 -5.91 -11.91
CA PHE A 246 -2.51 -5.32 -10.82
C PHE A 246 -1.07 -5.06 -11.28
N PRO A 247 -0.25 -4.31 -10.51
CA PRO A 247 1.19 -4.23 -10.70
C PRO A 247 1.85 -5.59 -10.97
N GLY A 248 2.83 -5.58 -11.88
CA GLY A 248 3.54 -6.80 -12.26
C GLY A 248 4.89 -6.51 -12.93
N ALA A 249 5.78 -7.50 -12.92
CA ALA A 249 7.14 -7.36 -13.44
C ALA A 249 7.24 -7.12 -14.97
N ASP A 250 6.14 -7.33 -15.69
CA ASP A 250 6.00 -7.07 -17.13
C ASP A 250 5.31 -5.73 -17.45
N ASP A 251 5.07 -4.87 -16.44
CA ASP A 251 4.67 -3.48 -16.65
C ASP A 251 5.84 -2.66 -17.22
N GLN A 252 5.47 -1.59 -17.92
CA GLN A 252 6.39 -0.66 -18.56
C GLN A 252 5.74 0.73 -18.70
N PHE A 253 6.08 1.66 -17.82
CA PHE A 253 5.60 3.04 -17.89
C PHE A 253 6.12 3.76 -19.16
N PRO A 254 5.29 4.55 -19.88
CA PRO A 254 3.86 4.77 -19.67
C PRO A 254 2.95 3.73 -20.37
N SER A 255 3.51 2.88 -21.23
CA SER A 255 2.79 2.07 -22.23
C SER A 255 1.94 0.90 -21.72
N ARG A 256 2.30 0.28 -20.59
CA ARG A 256 1.58 -0.83 -19.97
C ARG A 256 1.72 -0.68 -18.46
N GLN A 257 0.61 -0.60 -17.75
CA GLN A 257 0.57 -0.39 -16.31
C GLN A 257 -0.67 -1.08 -15.74
N THR A 258 -0.68 -1.25 -14.42
CA THR A 258 -1.88 -1.46 -13.62
C THR A 258 -3.10 -0.69 -14.13
N ASN A 259 -4.24 -1.37 -14.28
CA ASN A 259 -5.52 -0.72 -14.65
C ASN A 259 -6.46 -0.49 -13.45
N VAL A 260 -6.13 -1.02 -12.27
CA VAL A 260 -6.83 -0.70 -11.01
C VAL A 260 -6.42 0.68 -10.47
N VAL A 261 -7.31 1.28 -9.67
CA VAL A 261 -7.15 2.64 -9.10
C VAL A 261 -6.85 2.55 -7.60
N PRO A 262 -5.63 2.90 -7.14
CA PRO A 262 -5.25 2.79 -5.74
C PRO A 262 -5.52 4.06 -4.92
N ILE A 263 -6.04 3.89 -3.71
CA ILE A 263 -6.03 4.87 -2.61
C ILE A 263 -4.89 4.44 -1.68
N GLN A 264 -3.98 5.37 -1.35
CA GLN A 264 -2.73 5.07 -0.65
C GLN A 264 -2.69 5.78 0.70
N LEU A 265 -2.79 5.02 1.79
CA LEU A 265 -2.64 5.48 3.15
C LEU A 265 -1.17 5.35 3.58
N SER A 266 -0.55 6.47 4.00
CA SER A 266 0.81 6.46 4.53
C SER A 266 0.86 5.80 5.90
N MET A 267 1.83 4.92 6.10
CA MET A 267 2.21 4.31 7.39
C MET A 267 3.39 5.04 8.03
N GLY A 268 3.59 6.31 7.65
CA GLY A 268 4.76 7.09 8.00
C GLY A 268 6.01 6.66 7.23
N ALA A 269 7.00 7.55 7.27
CA ALA A 269 8.33 7.29 6.75
C ALA A 269 9.28 6.85 7.87
N TYR A 270 10.19 5.94 7.54
CA TYR A 270 11.14 5.35 8.48
C TYR A 270 12.54 5.28 7.87
N ASN A 271 13.54 5.47 8.73
CA ASN A 271 14.93 5.18 8.39
C ASN A 271 15.24 3.72 8.73
N CYS A 272 16.19 3.14 8.00
CA CYS A 272 16.74 1.83 8.32
C CYS A 272 17.98 1.96 9.22
N LEU A 273 18.32 0.87 9.90
CA LEU A 273 19.46 0.75 10.80
C LEU A 273 20.73 0.35 10.03
N GLN A 274 21.85 0.20 10.74
CA GLN A 274 23.18 0.02 10.16
C GLN A 274 23.29 -1.23 9.26
N GLN A 275 22.59 -2.32 9.59
CA GLN A 275 22.60 -3.57 8.82
C GLN A 275 21.47 -3.65 7.78
N SER A 276 20.96 -2.49 7.33
CA SER A 276 19.92 -2.38 6.27
C SER A 276 18.60 -3.07 6.62
N ASP A 277 18.37 -3.20 7.92
CA ASP A 277 17.14 -3.63 8.57
C ASP A 277 16.31 -2.41 8.96
N CYS A 278 15.00 -2.44 8.72
CA CYS A 278 14.10 -1.32 9.03
C CYS A 278 12.93 -1.86 9.84
N HIS A 279 12.73 -1.29 11.02
CA HIS A 279 11.71 -1.69 11.98
C HIS A 279 10.89 -0.46 12.36
N SER A 280 9.57 -0.54 12.20
CA SER A 280 8.67 0.55 12.58
C SER A 280 7.36 0.02 13.16
N TYR A 281 6.78 0.85 14.02
CA TYR A 281 5.48 0.71 14.67
C TYR A 281 4.57 1.86 14.20
N TRP A 282 3.28 1.58 14.02
CA TRP A 282 2.29 2.57 13.61
C TRP A 282 0.89 2.20 14.11
N GLU A 283 0.18 3.17 14.68
CA GLU A 283 -1.20 3.03 15.17
C GLU A 283 -2.19 3.27 14.02
N PHE A 284 -3.02 2.28 13.67
CA PHE A 284 -4.15 2.42 12.75
C PHE A 284 -5.45 2.61 13.54
N ASN A 285 -6.07 3.78 13.40
CA ASN A 285 -7.42 4.10 13.86
C ASN A 285 -7.98 5.28 13.04
N TYR A 286 -9.23 5.72 13.29
CA TYR A 286 -9.84 6.83 12.55
C TYR A 286 -9.03 8.14 12.60
N THR A 287 -8.20 8.38 13.63
CA THR A 287 -7.37 9.60 13.67
C THR A 287 -6.24 9.52 12.65
N THR A 288 -5.63 8.35 12.43
CA THR A 288 -4.45 8.17 11.55
C THR A 288 -4.80 7.72 10.13
N ASN A 289 -6.02 7.23 9.91
CA ASN A 289 -6.56 6.74 8.64
C ASN A 289 -6.91 7.85 7.61
N TRP A 290 -5.93 8.70 7.28
CA TRP A 290 -6.07 9.89 6.44
C TRP A 290 -5.14 9.88 5.23
N ILE A 291 -5.68 10.16 4.05
CA ILE A 291 -5.03 10.10 2.73
C ILE A 291 -4.51 11.48 2.34
N HIS A 292 -3.40 11.52 1.62
CA HIS A 292 -2.84 12.74 1.05
C HIS A 292 -3.85 13.45 0.11
N PRO A 293 -3.68 14.75 -0.19
CA PRO A 293 -4.60 15.45 -1.08
C PRO A 293 -4.53 14.87 -2.49
N LEU A 294 -5.59 14.18 -2.90
CA LEU A 294 -5.65 13.50 -4.20
C LEU A 294 -5.38 14.46 -5.38
N TYR A 295 -5.68 15.77 -5.23
CA TYR A 295 -5.37 16.78 -6.23
C TYR A 295 -3.86 16.97 -6.51
N GLU A 296 -2.94 16.40 -5.72
CA GLU A 296 -1.51 16.38 -6.02
C GLU A 296 -1.13 15.30 -7.05
N LEU A 297 -1.95 14.25 -7.24
CA LEU A 297 -1.67 13.13 -8.17
C LEU A 297 -1.32 13.54 -9.62
N PRO A 298 -1.92 14.58 -10.23
CA PRO A 298 -1.49 15.06 -11.55
C PRO A 298 -0.06 15.61 -11.59
N PHE A 299 0.52 15.93 -10.43
CA PHE A 299 1.81 16.61 -10.26
C PHE A 299 2.91 15.69 -9.70
N THR A 300 2.61 14.40 -9.45
CA THR A 300 3.61 13.38 -9.07
C THR A 300 4.43 12.87 -10.27
N GLY A 301 3.93 13.07 -11.50
CA GLY A 301 4.47 12.48 -12.72
C GLY A 301 4.14 11.00 -12.92
N GLY A 302 3.26 10.43 -12.10
CA GLY A 302 2.93 9.00 -12.09
C GLY A 302 1.74 8.58 -12.94
N ILE A 303 1.02 9.54 -13.50
CA ILE A 303 -0.12 9.31 -14.40
C ILE A 303 0.38 9.48 -15.85
N PRO A 304 0.02 8.58 -16.80
CA PRO A 304 0.40 8.73 -18.21
C PRO A 304 0.15 10.14 -18.75
N GLY A 305 1.18 10.76 -19.37
CA GLY A 305 1.10 12.11 -19.92
C GLY A 305 1.45 13.24 -18.93
N THR A 306 1.39 13.01 -17.61
CA THR A 306 1.71 14.05 -16.61
C THR A 306 3.22 14.30 -16.47
N PHE A 307 4.04 13.27 -16.68
CA PHE A 307 5.49 13.41 -16.78
C PHE A 307 5.87 14.27 -17.99
N GLU A 308 5.30 13.97 -19.15
CA GLU A 308 5.54 14.67 -20.42
C GLU A 308 5.04 16.12 -20.41
N ALA A 309 4.02 16.42 -19.61
CA ALA A 309 3.54 17.78 -19.38
C ALA A 309 4.53 18.67 -18.59
N GLY A 310 5.55 18.08 -17.95
CA GLY A 310 6.59 18.81 -17.22
C GLY A 310 6.09 19.51 -15.95
N GLN A 311 4.99 19.04 -15.36
CA GLN A 311 4.32 19.66 -14.21
C GLN A 311 4.70 19.03 -12.86
N ILE A 312 5.78 18.25 -12.79
CA ILE A 312 6.16 17.55 -11.56
C ILE A 312 6.50 18.55 -10.45
N GLY A 313 5.83 18.45 -9.30
CA GLY A 313 5.95 19.41 -8.20
C GLY A 313 5.40 20.81 -8.48
N ALA A 314 4.65 21.02 -9.57
CA ALA A 314 4.08 22.34 -9.91
C ALA A 314 2.90 22.75 -9.02
N LEU A 315 2.35 21.82 -8.23
CA LEU A 315 1.40 22.08 -7.15
C LEU A 315 1.82 21.26 -5.92
N SER A 316 1.75 21.87 -4.75
CA SER A 316 1.96 21.23 -3.45
C SER A 316 1.00 21.83 -2.42
N SER A 317 0.51 20.97 -1.53
CA SER A 317 -0.46 21.23 -0.46
C SER A 317 0.16 21.83 0.81
N LEU A 318 1.39 22.38 0.78
CA LEU A 318 2.03 23.02 1.94
C LEU A 318 1.10 24.04 2.64
N ILE A 319 0.31 24.75 1.83
CA ILE A 319 -0.80 25.59 2.26
C ILE A 319 -2.10 24.84 1.92
N PRO A 320 -2.74 24.16 2.89
CA PRO A 320 -3.89 23.31 2.63
C PRO A 320 -5.13 24.07 2.16
N GLY A 321 -6.05 23.37 1.54
CA GLY A 321 -7.31 23.87 0.99
C GLY A 321 -7.90 22.85 0.03
N SER A 322 -9.07 23.16 -0.54
CA SER A 322 -9.86 22.21 -1.32
C SER A 322 -9.43 22.07 -2.80
N GLY A 323 -8.12 22.19 -3.05
CA GLY A 323 -7.49 21.99 -4.35
C GLY A 323 -7.66 23.14 -5.35
N PRO A 324 -7.22 22.97 -6.61
CA PRO A 324 -7.19 24.04 -7.61
C PRO A 324 -8.55 24.68 -7.94
N ALA A 325 -9.64 23.91 -7.82
CA ALA A 325 -11.02 24.36 -8.03
C ALA A 325 -11.70 24.91 -6.76
N GLY A 326 -11.08 24.70 -5.59
CA GLY A 326 -11.65 25.01 -4.29
C GLY A 326 -11.11 26.29 -3.64
N VAL A 327 -11.14 26.29 -2.30
CA VAL A 327 -10.67 27.39 -1.45
C VAL A 327 -9.14 27.44 -1.48
N LYS A 328 -8.59 28.66 -1.61
CA LYS A 328 -7.15 28.93 -1.60
C LYS A 328 -6.79 29.69 -0.35
N ASN A 329 -6.12 29.03 0.58
CA ASN A 329 -5.76 29.62 1.86
C ASN A 329 -4.47 30.44 1.78
N GLY A 330 -4.29 31.32 2.77
CA GLY A 330 -3.13 32.19 2.88
C GLY A 330 -2.03 31.56 3.75
N PRO A 331 -0.74 31.65 3.38
CA PRO A 331 0.37 31.06 4.15
C PRO A 331 0.60 31.71 5.52
N VAL A 332 -0.05 32.83 5.82
CA VAL A 332 0.01 33.49 7.15
C VAL A 332 -0.92 32.81 8.16
N THR A 333 -2.06 32.27 7.70
CA THR A 333 -3.05 31.58 8.55
C THR A 333 -2.98 30.06 8.43
N HIS A 334 -2.61 29.58 7.24
CA HIS A 334 -2.48 28.17 6.89
C HIS A 334 -1.07 27.87 6.36
N GLY A 335 -0.04 28.44 6.98
CA GLY A 335 1.35 28.00 6.82
C GLY A 335 1.98 27.69 8.18
N ASP A 336 3.22 27.21 8.16
CA ASP A 336 3.97 26.91 9.38
C ASP A 336 4.46 28.22 10.01
N ASN A 337 3.63 28.84 10.86
CA ASN A 337 4.03 30.03 11.60
C ASN A 337 5.00 29.65 12.74
N PRO A 338 6.27 30.11 12.74
CA PRO A 338 7.20 29.82 13.82
C PRO A 338 6.88 30.58 15.13
N ASN A 339 5.94 31.53 15.13
CA ASN A 339 5.68 32.42 16.27
C ASN A 339 4.46 31.99 17.10
N THR A 340 4.70 31.25 18.17
CA THR A 340 3.71 30.79 19.17
C THR A 340 2.97 31.89 19.94
N ILE A 341 3.28 33.18 19.74
CA ILE A 341 2.82 34.29 20.59
C ILE A 341 2.13 35.39 19.77
N GLY A 342 0.82 35.53 19.96
CA GLY A 342 0.04 36.72 19.58
C GLY A 342 -0.92 36.55 18.40
N ALA A 343 -2.12 37.14 18.52
CA ALA A 343 -3.22 37.22 17.54
C ALA A 343 -3.85 35.90 17.02
N LEU A 344 -3.06 34.83 16.88
CA LEU A 344 -3.51 33.46 16.58
C LEU A 344 -3.10 32.56 17.76
N ALA A 345 -3.93 32.52 18.81
CA ALA A 345 -3.68 31.64 19.95
C ALA A 345 -3.71 30.18 19.48
N GLY A 346 -2.54 29.54 19.42
CA GLY A 346 -2.36 28.19 18.86
C GLY A 346 -1.22 28.05 17.84
N SER A 347 -0.83 29.13 17.15
CA SER A 347 0.08 29.06 16.00
C SER A 347 1.57 28.92 16.36
N GLY A 348 1.96 27.77 16.90
CA GLY A 348 3.36 27.32 16.84
C GLY A 348 3.72 26.72 15.47
N PRO A 349 4.96 26.21 15.31
CA PRO A 349 5.23 25.26 14.24
C PRO A 349 4.15 24.17 14.26
N ARG A 350 3.72 23.76 13.07
CA ARG A 350 2.71 22.70 12.94
C ARG A 350 3.29 21.43 13.50
N ASP A 351 2.61 20.89 14.49
CA ASP A 351 3.12 19.83 15.33
C ASP A 351 2.11 18.69 15.30
N PRO A 352 2.47 17.54 14.66
CA PRO A 352 1.60 16.37 14.65
C PRO A 352 1.39 15.81 16.06
N ASP A 353 2.26 16.12 17.03
CA ASP A 353 2.26 15.50 18.35
C ASP A 353 1.25 16.16 19.32
N LYS A 354 0.39 17.07 18.83
CA LYS A 354 -0.67 17.75 19.62
C LYS A 354 -2.04 17.06 19.52
N PHE A 355 -2.08 15.74 19.37
CA PHE A 355 -3.28 15.02 18.98
C PHE A 355 -4.41 14.99 20.03
N ASP A 356 -4.12 15.29 21.30
CA ASP A 356 -5.09 15.31 22.40
C ASP A 356 -5.14 16.66 23.16
N GLY A 357 -6.34 17.21 23.34
CA GLY A 357 -6.55 18.46 24.08
C GLY A 357 -7.93 19.12 23.86
N ASP A 358 -8.56 19.58 24.95
CA ASP A 358 -9.91 20.18 24.98
C ASP A 358 -10.07 21.51 24.20
N VAL A 359 -8.98 22.08 23.70
CA VAL A 359 -8.98 23.35 22.97
C VAL A 359 -8.57 23.08 21.53
N ASP A 360 -9.51 23.14 20.59
CA ASP A 360 -9.27 22.81 19.18
C ASP A 360 -8.12 23.60 18.55
N ALA A 361 -7.94 24.87 18.95
CA ALA A 361 -6.81 25.70 18.49
C ALA A 361 -5.44 25.25 19.04
N GLN A 362 -5.41 24.28 19.96
CA GLN A 362 -4.22 23.62 20.48
C GLN A 362 -4.07 22.18 19.98
N ARG A 363 -5.12 21.59 19.38
CA ARG A 363 -5.08 20.24 18.80
C ARG A 363 -4.25 20.19 17.52
N GLU A 364 -3.91 18.98 17.11
CA GLU A 364 -3.11 18.68 15.93
C GLU A 364 -3.70 19.27 14.64
N TYR A 365 -2.80 19.81 13.81
CA TYR A 365 -3.12 20.41 12.52
C TYR A 365 -2.98 19.37 11.38
N ARG A 366 -3.81 18.30 11.37
CA ARG A 366 -3.87 17.29 10.25
C ARG A 366 -4.47 17.80 8.93
N MET A 367 -4.68 19.12 8.84
CA MET A 367 -5.28 19.90 7.75
C MET A 367 -4.74 19.66 6.33
N ARG A 368 -3.63 18.92 6.14
CA ARG A 368 -3.12 18.55 4.80
C ARG A 368 -3.63 17.20 4.30
N PHE A 369 -4.48 16.48 5.02
CA PHE A 369 -4.99 15.17 4.61
C PHE A 369 -6.52 15.16 4.57
N ILE A 370 -7.11 14.09 4.02
CA ILE A 370 -8.55 13.82 4.06
C ILE A 370 -8.84 12.40 4.58
N PRO A 371 -9.96 12.16 5.28
CA PRO A 371 -10.34 10.81 5.69
C PRO A 371 -10.41 9.81 4.52
N SER A 372 -10.03 8.55 4.72
CA SER A 372 -9.86 7.59 3.61
C SER A 372 -11.14 7.16 2.90
N GLY A 373 -12.29 7.15 3.58
CA GLY A 373 -13.61 6.99 2.98
C GLY A 373 -14.07 8.23 2.21
N LEU A 374 -13.63 9.44 2.60
CA LEU A 374 -13.83 10.65 1.79
C LEU A 374 -12.97 10.61 0.51
N ALA A 375 -11.73 10.13 0.60
CA ALA A 375 -10.89 9.88 -0.57
C ALA A 375 -11.54 8.85 -1.53
N HIS A 376 -12.18 7.82 -0.99
CA HIS A 376 -12.96 6.85 -1.76
C HIS A 376 -14.18 7.50 -2.45
N GLU A 377 -14.97 8.32 -1.75
CA GLU A 377 -16.10 9.05 -2.33
C GLU A 377 -15.67 9.98 -3.49
N ILE A 378 -14.56 10.71 -3.32
CA ILE A 378 -13.96 11.53 -4.40
C ILE A 378 -13.59 10.66 -5.61
N TYR A 379 -13.03 9.48 -5.39
CA TYR A 379 -12.73 8.54 -6.47
C TYR A 379 -13.99 7.96 -7.15
N LEU A 380 -15.11 7.80 -6.44
CA LEU A 380 -16.38 7.46 -7.09
C LEU A 380 -16.81 8.57 -8.05
N ASP A 381 -16.73 9.84 -7.65
CA ASP A 381 -17.03 10.98 -8.53
C ASP A 381 -16.09 11.03 -9.74
N VAL A 382 -14.78 10.79 -9.55
CA VAL A 382 -13.79 10.83 -10.64
C VAL A 382 -13.94 9.66 -11.61
N TYR A 383 -14.04 8.42 -11.12
CA TYR A 383 -13.86 7.22 -11.93
C TYR A 383 -15.14 6.43 -12.22
N GLU A 384 -16.10 6.42 -11.30
CA GLU A 384 -17.27 5.52 -11.39
C GLU A 384 -18.55 6.23 -11.82
N ARG A 385 -18.78 7.45 -11.33
CA ARG A 385 -19.97 8.28 -11.56
C ARG A 385 -19.93 8.99 -12.92
N VAL A 386 -19.59 8.24 -13.96
CA VAL A 386 -19.32 8.73 -15.32
C VAL A 386 -20.54 9.33 -16.04
N ARG A 387 -21.75 9.15 -15.48
CA ARG A 387 -23.00 9.79 -15.93
C ARG A 387 -23.53 10.81 -14.92
N SER A 388 -23.54 10.49 -13.63
CA SER A 388 -24.16 11.33 -12.60
C SER A 388 -23.28 12.48 -12.12
N PHE A 389 -21.95 12.37 -12.26
CA PHE A 389 -20.99 13.42 -11.93
C PHE A 389 -20.33 13.94 -13.21
N GLU A 390 -20.44 15.24 -13.47
CA GLU A 390 -19.75 16.01 -14.52
C GLU A 390 -19.43 15.26 -15.84
N PRO A 391 -20.44 14.69 -16.53
CA PRO A 391 -20.21 13.82 -17.68
C PRO A 391 -19.47 14.54 -18.81
N GLY A 392 -18.29 14.03 -19.16
CA GLY A 392 -17.44 14.57 -20.23
C GLY A 392 -16.35 15.55 -19.78
N VAL A 393 -16.28 15.92 -18.49
CA VAL A 393 -15.15 16.70 -17.95
C VAL A 393 -13.90 15.79 -17.85
N PRO A 394 -12.74 16.18 -18.41
CA PRO A 394 -11.54 15.35 -18.41
C PRO A 394 -10.72 15.49 -17.12
N PHE A 395 -9.81 14.54 -16.92
CA PHE A 395 -8.72 14.66 -15.95
C PHE A 395 -7.73 15.77 -16.38
N PRO A 396 -7.13 16.54 -15.45
CA PRO A 396 -7.30 16.50 -14.00
C PRO A 396 -8.46 17.34 -13.46
N GLN A 397 -9.15 18.13 -14.30
CA GLN A 397 -10.19 19.06 -13.86
C GLN A 397 -11.30 18.36 -13.04
N ARG A 398 -11.80 17.23 -13.54
CA ARG A 398 -12.79 16.38 -12.84
C ARG A 398 -12.37 15.96 -11.43
N LEU A 399 -11.07 15.75 -11.20
CA LEU A 399 -10.53 15.41 -9.87
C LEU A 399 -10.48 16.63 -8.95
N PHE A 400 -10.14 17.81 -9.49
CA PHE A 400 -10.16 19.06 -8.72
C PHE A 400 -11.59 19.43 -8.30
N ASP A 401 -12.56 19.27 -9.20
CA ASP A 401 -13.97 19.57 -8.93
C ASP A 401 -14.57 18.55 -7.94
N ALA A 402 -14.31 17.25 -8.12
CA ALA A 402 -14.74 16.21 -7.17
C ALA A 402 -14.16 16.45 -5.76
N TYR A 403 -12.86 16.69 -5.65
CA TYR A 403 -12.21 16.99 -4.35
C TYR A 403 -12.84 18.22 -3.69
N ALA A 404 -13.06 19.30 -4.46
CA ALA A 404 -13.65 20.53 -3.94
C ALA A 404 -15.11 20.39 -3.50
N ILE A 405 -15.91 19.60 -4.21
CA ILE A 405 -17.32 19.37 -3.89
C ILE A 405 -17.46 18.47 -2.66
N GLU A 406 -16.69 17.40 -2.55
CA GLU A 406 -16.82 16.43 -1.45
C GLU A 406 -16.22 16.95 -0.13
N VAL A 407 -15.07 17.63 -0.17
CA VAL A 407 -14.53 18.31 1.02
C VAL A 407 -15.55 19.32 1.57
N LYS A 408 -16.20 20.09 0.70
CA LYS A 408 -17.23 21.07 1.09
C LYS A 408 -18.47 20.46 1.78
N ARG A 409 -18.70 19.15 1.72
CA ARG A 409 -19.81 18.50 2.44
C ARG A 409 -19.51 18.24 3.92
N VAL A 410 -18.22 18.20 4.28
CA VAL A 410 -17.71 17.89 5.63
C VAL A 410 -17.11 19.13 6.28
N ASP A 411 -16.42 19.98 5.50
CA ASP A 411 -15.97 21.33 5.87
C ASP A 411 -17.16 22.19 6.33
N ALA A 412 -17.28 22.39 7.64
CA ALA A 412 -18.39 23.09 8.28
C ALA A 412 -18.10 24.59 8.41
N ASN A 413 -16.82 24.98 8.38
CA ASN A 413 -16.39 26.36 8.59
C ASN A 413 -16.19 27.15 7.27
N GLY A 414 -15.96 26.45 6.15
CA GLY A 414 -15.82 26.98 4.80
C GLY A 414 -14.39 27.31 4.35
N ASP A 415 -13.36 26.87 5.07
CA ASP A 415 -11.94 27.10 4.73
C ASP A 415 -11.37 26.11 3.69
N GLY A 416 -12.17 25.13 3.26
CA GLY A 416 -11.78 24.11 2.29
C GLY A 416 -10.88 23.02 2.86
N VAL A 417 -10.88 22.82 4.17
CA VAL A 417 -10.09 21.82 4.86
C VAL A 417 -10.99 21.00 5.80
N ILE A 418 -10.60 19.76 6.10
CA ILE A 418 -11.24 18.94 7.13
C ILE A 418 -10.36 18.98 8.37
N SER A 419 -10.82 19.64 9.43
CA SER A 419 -10.16 19.61 10.73
C SER A 419 -10.34 18.28 11.46
N ALA A 420 -9.54 18.06 12.51
CA ALA A 420 -9.70 16.91 13.40
C ALA A 420 -11.10 16.82 14.03
N VAL A 421 -11.80 17.97 14.21
CA VAL A 421 -13.18 18.01 14.73
C VAL A 421 -14.21 17.67 13.65
N GLU A 422 -14.08 18.25 12.46
CA GLU A 422 -14.99 18.00 11.33
C GLU A 422 -14.86 16.57 10.79
N GLY A 423 -13.67 15.99 10.89
CA GLY A 423 -13.37 14.60 10.55
C GLY A 423 -13.44 13.63 11.72
N ASP A 424 -13.71 14.07 12.95
CA ASP A 424 -13.86 13.15 14.09
C ASP A 424 -14.97 12.14 13.81
N VAL A 425 -14.76 10.87 14.14
CA VAL A 425 -15.64 9.76 13.76
C VAL A 425 -17.05 9.86 14.35
N ASP A 426 -17.21 10.54 15.50
CA ASP A 426 -18.50 10.74 16.17
C ASP A 426 -19.15 12.09 15.80
N THR A 427 -18.48 12.96 15.05
CA THR A 427 -19.06 14.21 14.54
C THR A 427 -20.08 13.94 13.42
N PRO A 428 -21.29 14.54 13.45
CA PRO A 428 -22.25 14.47 12.35
C PRO A 428 -21.85 15.40 11.18
N SER A 429 -21.85 14.90 9.94
CA SER A 429 -21.66 15.70 8.72
C SER A 429 -22.44 15.15 7.51
N ASP A 430 -22.59 15.94 6.43
CA ASP A 430 -23.35 15.61 5.19
C ASP A 430 -24.75 14.97 5.41
N GLY A 431 -25.42 15.30 6.52
CA GLY A 431 -26.73 14.74 6.88
C GLY A 431 -26.71 13.35 7.53
N PHE A 432 -25.53 12.82 7.86
CA PHE A 432 -25.36 11.59 8.65
C PHE A 432 -25.25 11.90 10.15
N ALA A 433 -25.56 10.89 10.98
CA ALA A 433 -25.48 11.02 12.44
C ALA A 433 -24.04 11.02 12.97
N ASP A 434 -23.11 10.46 12.22
CA ASP A 434 -21.70 10.33 12.55
C ASP A 434 -20.85 10.23 11.26
N ASN A 435 -19.53 10.17 11.44
CA ASN A 435 -18.51 10.18 10.39
C ASN A 435 -17.88 8.81 10.11
N THR A 436 -18.45 7.70 10.59
CA THR A 436 -17.95 6.33 10.34
C THR A 436 -17.67 6.08 8.85
N ARG A 437 -18.55 6.60 7.97
CA ARG A 437 -18.45 6.50 6.50
C ARG A 437 -17.23 7.21 5.89
N LEU A 438 -16.63 8.17 6.61
CA LEU A 438 -15.46 8.92 6.14
C LEU A 438 -14.17 8.09 6.24
N PHE A 439 -14.22 6.89 6.80
CA PHE A 439 -13.06 6.03 7.03
C PHE A 439 -13.23 4.65 6.40
N LEU A 440 -12.18 4.15 5.75
CA LEU A 440 -12.09 2.78 5.27
C LEU A 440 -11.57 1.85 6.39
N PRO A 441 -12.18 0.68 6.64
CA PRO A 441 -11.68 -0.25 7.65
C PRO A 441 -10.33 -0.87 7.25
N ALA A 442 -9.52 -1.29 8.22
CA ALA A 442 -8.18 -1.85 7.98
C ALA A 442 -8.19 -3.08 7.03
N THR A 443 -9.26 -3.87 7.09
CA THR A 443 -9.51 -5.04 6.23
C THR A 443 -9.75 -4.71 4.76
N SER A 444 -10.04 -3.45 4.43
CA SER A 444 -10.29 -3.00 3.05
C SER A 444 -9.01 -2.74 2.25
N PHE A 445 -7.87 -2.55 2.93
CA PHE A 445 -6.58 -2.35 2.29
C PHE A 445 -6.03 -3.72 1.89
N ASN A 446 -5.97 -3.96 0.57
CA ASN A 446 -5.70 -5.28 0.00
C ASN A 446 -4.25 -5.47 -0.48
N ARG A 447 -3.44 -4.40 -0.48
CA ARG A 447 -2.01 -4.44 -0.81
C ARG A 447 -1.20 -3.55 0.13
N PHE A 448 0.10 -3.83 0.19
CA PHE A 448 1.10 -2.98 0.83
C PHE A 448 2.22 -2.69 -0.16
N ALA A 449 2.76 -1.48 -0.13
CA ALA A 449 3.97 -1.12 -0.85
C ALA A 449 4.94 -0.36 0.06
N VAL A 450 6.23 -0.44 -0.25
CA VAL A 450 7.23 0.50 0.27
C VAL A 450 7.75 1.29 -0.92
N THR A 451 7.70 2.63 -0.84
CA THR A 451 8.38 3.49 -1.81
C THR A 451 9.72 3.97 -1.26
N ARG A 452 10.61 4.40 -2.16
CA ARG A 452 11.80 5.18 -1.82
C ARG A 452 11.72 6.51 -2.53
N GLU A 453 11.74 7.60 -1.77
CA GLU A 453 11.50 8.92 -2.33
C GLU A 453 12.52 9.97 -1.89
N ILE A 454 12.60 11.02 -2.72
CA ILE A 454 13.35 12.24 -2.44
C ILE A 454 12.29 13.31 -2.27
N ASN A 455 12.24 13.97 -1.11
CA ASN A 455 11.25 15.00 -0.80
C ASN A 455 11.19 16.10 -1.90
N ASP A 456 10.02 16.29 -2.51
CA ASP A 456 9.67 17.39 -3.43
C ASP A 456 8.62 18.35 -2.85
N GLY A 457 8.24 18.18 -1.58
CA GLY A 457 7.22 18.96 -0.91
C GLY A 457 5.78 18.52 -1.17
N MET A 458 5.53 17.50 -2.01
CA MET A 458 4.22 16.84 -2.08
C MET A 458 4.03 15.88 -0.89
N LEU A 459 2.78 15.51 -0.61
CA LEU A 459 2.41 14.38 0.25
C LEU A 459 1.98 13.17 -0.58
N ALA A 460 1.47 13.39 -1.79
CA ALA A 460 1.27 12.32 -2.75
C ALA A 460 2.62 11.74 -3.19
N PRO A 461 2.83 10.41 -3.10
CA PRO A 461 4.11 9.80 -3.44
C PRO A 461 4.52 10.08 -4.89
N ARG A 462 5.79 10.41 -5.11
CA ARG A 462 6.31 10.71 -6.46
C ARG A 462 6.10 9.51 -7.37
N PHE A 463 5.67 9.81 -8.58
CA PHE A 463 5.28 8.84 -9.59
C PHE A 463 4.07 7.96 -9.20
N ALA A 464 3.25 8.29 -8.19
CA ALA A 464 1.96 7.62 -7.97
C ALA A 464 0.94 7.97 -9.07
N PRO A 465 0.12 7.01 -9.55
CA PRO A 465 -0.03 5.63 -9.10
C PRO A 465 0.92 4.61 -9.79
N SER A 466 1.87 5.05 -10.61
CA SER A 466 2.88 4.14 -11.18
C SER A 466 3.79 3.52 -10.12
N GLN A 467 4.50 2.47 -10.52
CA GLN A 467 5.35 1.69 -9.61
C GLN A 467 6.81 2.18 -9.57
N ARG A 468 7.11 3.34 -10.16
CA ARG A 468 8.51 3.77 -10.40
C ARG A 468 9.27 4.14 -9.14
N ALA A 469 8.59 4.50 -8.05
CA ALA A 469 9.17 4.73 -6.72
C ALA A 469 9.20 3.47 -5.84
N TRP A 470 8.59 2.36 -6.26
CA TRP A 470 8.39 1.18 -5.41
C TRP A 470 9.72 0.44 -5.19
N VAL A 471 9.96 0.00 -3.96
CA VAL A 471 11.10 -0.86 -3.60
C VAL A 471 10.66 -2.22 -3.09
N LEU A 472 9.47 -2.31 -2.48
CA LEU A 472 8.84 -3.55 -2.05
C LEU A 472 7.34 -3.52 -2.32
N SER A 473 6.73 -4.68 -2.55
CA SER A 473 5.27 -4.83 -2.61
C SER A 473 4.80 -6.15 -2.01
N GLY A 474 3.54 -6.21 -1.58
CA GLY A 474 2.91 -7.43 -1.09
C GLY A 474 1.37 -7.35 -1.15
N SER A 475 0.72 -8.51 -1.13
CA SER A 475 -0.74 -8.63 -1.12
C SER A 475 -1.23 -9.18 0.21
N LEU A 476 -2.41 -8.70 0.63
CA LEU A 476 -3.13 -9.10 1.83
C LEU A 476 -3.16 -10.63 2.06
N LYS A 477 -2.85 -11.03 3.29
CA LYS A 477 -3.15 -12.35 3.87
C LYS A 477 -4.00 -12.18 5.13
N SER A 478 -5.28 -12.56 5.05
CA SER A 478 -6.18 -12.58 6.20
C SER A 478 -5.90 -13.79 7.10
N VAL A 479 -6.18 -13.65 8.39
CA VAL A 479 -6.01 -14.69 9.42
C VAL A 479 -7.35 -14.92 10.09
N GLN A 480 -7.95 -16.09 9.88
CA GLN A 480 -9.28 -16.44 10.37
C GLN A 480 -9.30 -17.88 10.92
N PRO A 481 -9.64 -18.09 12.20
CA PRO A 481 -9.79 -17.07 13.24
C PRO A 481 -8.49 -16.28 13.45
N ALA A 482 -8.59 -15.06 13.99
CA ALA A 482 -7.43 -14.31 14.44
C ALA A 482 -6.67 -15.08 15.55
N VAL A 483 -5.38 -14.78 15.71
CA VAL A 483 -4.51 -15.50 16.67
C VAL A 483 -3.77 -14.54 17.60
N PRO A 484 -3.48 -14.93 18.86
CA PRO A 484 -2.64 -14.16 19.76
C PRO A 484 -1.29 -13.83 19.13
N ALA A 485 -0.90 -12.56 19.21
CA ALA A 485 0.19 -11.99 18.43
C ALA A 485 1.00 -10.92 19.17
N SER A 486 0.94 -10.91 20.50
CA SER A 486 1.81 -10.11 21.37
C SER A 486 2.21 -10.88 22.64
N GLU A 487 3.28 -10.44 23.30
CA GLU A 487 3.75 -10.98 24.58
C GLU A 487 4.29 -9.88 25.48
N GLY A 488 3.81 -9.85 26.73
CA GLY A 488 4.06 -8.75 27.66
C GLY A 488 3.09 -7.59 27.44
N ARG A 489 3.13 -6.64 28.37
CA ARG A 489 2.43 -5.35 28.27
C ARG A 489 3.42 -4.30 27.77
N ASP A 490 2.94 -3.31 27.03
CA ASP A 490 3.74 -2.15 26.64
C ASP A 490 4.06 -1.27 27.88
N GLY A 491 4.71 -0.12 27.67
CA GLY A 491 5.14 0.76 28.76
C GLY A 491 4.57 2.18 28.70
N ASP A 492 3.77 2.50 27.69
CA ASP A 492 3.14 3.81 27.48
C ASP A 492 1.76 3.87 28.16
N ASP A 493 1.04 2.74 28.27
CA ASP A 493 -0.20 2.59 29.06
C ASP A 493 -1.30 3.63 28.68
N ARG A 494 -1.39 3.98 27.38
CA ARG A 494 -2.26 5.03 26.82
C ARG A 494 -3.74 4.65 26.71
#